data_AF-A0A1R2CL36-F1
#
_entry.id   AF-A0A1R2CL36-F1
#
_cell.length_a   1.000
_cell.length_b   1.000
_cell.length_c   1.000
_cell.angle_alpha   90.00
_cell.angle_beta   90.00
_cell.angle_gamma   90.00
#
_symmetry.space_group_name_H-M   'P 1'
#
loop_
_entity.id
_entity.type
_entity.pdbx_description
1 polymer ?
#
loop_
_entity_poly.entity_id
_entity_poly.type
_entity_poly.pdbx_seq_one_letter_code
_entity_poly.pdbx_strand_id
1 'polypeptide(L)'
;MKVNQVVWGKVPRFPWWPGIIREIKQNTYKVDFIGDPITEILQEHQINSFSEGMKEFSKATTKALKISIEYAKKIGPNGIDKSSLDKMNQEILEKLKAKKPRENGAINPPKSYAKSLKSLENLLKTQLKTSFTQDTPLQISNFFSLLPILQSLEPTFDSKCSFQTIFDAFYSLFQHFPNLDENSMRSIKYFSQTFEKTPIKAFEKLSSKVYDFYLFWKLKKIKKEIENKKKASSIVNARLRKHVCRKLALALQGKNIEKRDSQVKALNFERQIREDCPDMGADYIKKCKLLLKAIKIDEDFKYI
;
A
#
# COMPACT_ATOMS: atom_id res chain seq x y z
N MET A 1 12.71 34.02 -22.17
CA MET A 1 13.51 32.81 -21.88
C MET A 1 14.69 32.75 -22.83
N LYS A 2 15.81 32.11 -22.45
CA LYS A 2 17.05 32.04 -23.25
C LYS A 2 17.48 30.60 -23.50
N VAL A 3 18.28 30.37 -24.54
CA VAL A 3 18.95 29.08 -24.77
C VAL A 3 19.85 28.76 -23.57
N ASN A 4 19.93 27.48 -23.23
CA ASN A 4 20.54 26.87 -22.05
C ASN A 4 19.90 27.24 -20.71
N GLN A 5 18.81 27.99 -20.69
CA GLN A 5 18.09 28.29 -19.44
C GLN A 5 17.32 27.06 -18.93
N VAL A 6 17.36 26.85 -17.61
CA VAL A 6 16.52 25.87 -16.92
C VAL A 6 15.09 26.38 -16.81
N VAL A 7 14.12 25.54 -17.17
CA VAL A 7 12.70 25.84 -17.19
C VAL A 7 11.88 24.66 -16.67
N TRP A 8 10.62 24.90 -16.35
CA TRP A 8 9.63 23.83 -16.22
C TRP A 8 8.97 23.59 -17.57
N GLY A 9 8.97 22.35 -18.03
CA GLY A 9 8.26 21.92 -19.24
C GLY A 9 7.05 21.04 -18.90
N LYS A 10 5.95 21.22 -19.63
CA LYS A 10 4.71 20.44 -19.48
C LYS A 10 4.42 19.60 -20.71
N VAL A 11 4.68 18.29 -20.59
CA VAL A 11 4.26 17.29 -21.58
C VAL A 11 2.87 16.74 -21.22
N PRO A 12 1.97 16.50 -22.19
CA PRO A 12 0.67 15.89 -21.94
C PRO A 12 0.79 14.59 -21.13
N ARG A 13 -0.04 14.43 -20.09
CA ARG A 13 -0.06 13.27 -19.16
C ARG A 13 1.14 13.12 -18.22
N PHE A 14 2.14 14.00 -18.29
CA PHE A 14 3.25 14.04 -17.34
C PHE A 14 3.12 15.25 -16.39
N PRO A 15 3.69 15.21 -15.17
CA PRO A 15 3.77 16.40 -14.34
C PRO A 15 4.69 17.45 -14.99
N TRP A 16 4.66 18.67 -14.46
CA TRP A 16 5.67 19.67 -14.82
C TRP A 16 7.06 19.13 -14.45
N TRP A 17 7.99 19.15 -15.40
CA TRP A 17 9.30 18.54 -15.25
C TRP A 17 10.40 19.56 -15.59
N PRO A 18 11.51 19.61 -14.84
CA PRO A 18 12.59 20.53 -15.14
C PRO A 18 13.34 20.12 -16.41
N GLY A 19 13.63 21.08 -17.28
CA GLY A 19 14.37 20.87 -18.52
C GLY A 19 15.22 22.09 -18.89
N ILE A 20 16.01 21.95 -19.94
CA ILE A 20 16.91 22.98 -20.46
C ILE A 20 16.50 23.31 -21.90
N ILE A 21 16.30 24.60 -22.18
CA ILE A 21 16.01 25.05 -23.55
C ILE A 21 17.27 24.91 -24.39
N ARG A 22 17.20 24.15 -25.49
CA ARG A 22 18.29 23.99 -26.46
C ARG A 22 18.15 24.88 -27.67
N GLU A 23 16.92 25.15 -28.06
CA GLU A 23 16.62 25.88 -29.27
C GLU A 23 15.32 26.65 -29.08
N ILE A 24 15.28 27.88 -29.59
CA ILE A 24 14.09 28.72 -29.59
C ILE A 24 13.78 29.04 -31.05
N LYS A 25 12.61 28.64 -31.53
CA LYS A 25 12.13 28.92 -32.89
C LYS A 25 10.73 29.51 -32.78
N GLN A 26 10.62 30.82 -33.02
CA GLN A 26 9.38 31.58 -32.89
C GLN A 26 8.76 31.35 -31.50
N ASN A 27 7.63 30.64 -31.41
CA ASN A 27 6.91 30.32 -30.17
C ASN A 27 7.09 28.87 -29.70
N THR A 28 8.05 28.16 -30.27
CA THR A 28 8.39 26.79 -29.91
C THR A 28 9.78 26.71 -29.32
N TYR A 29 9.93 25.83 -28.34
CA TYR A 29 11.17 25.64 -27.61
C TYR A 29 11.51 24.16 -27.59
N LYS A 30 12.70 23.83 -28.05
CA LYS A 30 13.25 22.49 -27.91
C LYS A 30 13.84 22.35 -26.51
N VAL A 31 13.32 21.43 -25.71
CA VAL A 31 13.67 21.27 -24.30
C VAL A 31 14.21 19.86 -24.08
N ASP A 32 15.42 19.77 -23.52
CA ASP A 32 15.98 18.51 -23.02
C ASP A 32 15.64 18.37 -21.53
N PHE A 33 14.98 17.28 -21.13
CA PHE A 33 14.58 17.10 -19.74
C PHE A 33 15.73 16.63 -18.84
N ILE A 34 15.70 17.09 -17.57
CA ILE A 34 16.67 16.69 -16.56
C ILE A 34 16.20 15.39 -15.90
N GLY A 35 17.06 14.38 -15.89
CA GLY A 35 16.77 13.03 -15.38
C GLY A 35 15.96 12.15 -16.32
N ASP A 36 15.72 12.59 -17.55
CA ASP A 36 15.05 11.82 -18.60
C ASP A 36 15.74 12.14 -19.95
N PRO A 37 16.24 11.15 -20.73
CA PRO A 37 16.91 11.40 -22.01
C PRO A 37 15.99 11.89 -23.14
N ILE A 38 14.74 12.26 -22.83
CA ILE A 38 13.77 12.77 -23.79
C ILE A 38 14.04 14.25 -24.09
N THR A 39 13.98 14.58 -25.37
CA THR A 39 13.90 15.94 -25.90
C THR A 39 12.52 16.16 -26.50
N GLU A 40 11.86 17.25 -26.16
CA GLU A 40 10.53 17.60 -26.72
C GLU A 40 10.51 19.03 -27.27
N ILE A 41 9.59 19.27 -28.20
CA ILE A 41 9.30 20.61 -28.71
C ILE A 41 8.02 21.09 -28.02
N LEU A 42 8.15 22.12 -27.20
CA LEU A 42 7.07 22.68 -26.38
C LEU A 42 6.64 24.05 -26.89
N GLN A 43 5.36 24.37 -26.76
CA GLN A 43 4.81 25.70 -26.99
C GLN A 43 5.02 26.59 -25.76
N GLU A 44 4.93 27.92 -25.93
CA GLU A 44 5.12 28.90 -24.85
C GLU A 44 4.28 28.61 -23.59
N HIS A 45 3.00 28.28 -23.73
CA HIS A 45 2.10 27.96 -22.60
C HIS A 45 2.48 26.68 -21.85
N GLN A 46 3.34 25.84 -22.42
CA GLN A 46 3.83 24.60 -21.81
C GLN A 46 5.16 24.82 -21.08
N ILE A 47 5.65 26.04 -21.02
CA ILE A 47 6.93 26.37 -20.39
C ILE A 47 6.71 27.43 -19.34
N ASN A 48 7.39 27.25 -18.21
CA ASN A 48 7.39 28.23 -17.15
C ASN A 48 8.81 28.46 -16.63
N SER A 49 9.06 29.67 -16.13
CA SER A 49 10.33 30.02 -15.51
C SER A 49 10.61 29.09 -14.33
N PHE A 50 11.84 28.54 -14.25
CA PHE A 50 12.16 27.58 -13.20
C PHE A 50 12.00 28.19 -11.80
N SER A 51 12.45 29.44 -11.60
CA SER A 51 12.36 30.16 -10.33
C SER A 51 10.92 30.48 -9.92
N GLU A 52 10.09 30.90 -10.87
CA GLU A 52 8.68 31.28 -10.62
C GLU A 52 7.82 30.03 -10.31
N GLY A 53 8.02 28.96 -11.08
CA GLY A 53 7.29 27.70 -10.92
C GLY A 53 7.68 26.88 -9.68
N MET A 54 8.73 27.27 -8.93
CA MET A 54 9.21 26.49 -7.79
C MET A 54 8.14 26.27 -6.71
N LYS A 55 7.29 27.26 -6.38
CA LYS A 55 6.27 27.08 -5.33
C LYS A 55 5.15 26.14 -5.75
N GLU A 56 4.81 26.13 -7.04
CA GLU A 56 3.67 25.39 -7.56
C GLU A 56 4.04 23.97 -8.01
N PHE A 57 5.13 23.83 -8.76
CA PHE A 57 5.51 22.61 -9.46
C PHE A 57 6.48 21.72 -8.68
N SER A 58 7.11 22.22 -7.61
CA SER A 58 8.06 21.44 -6.80
C SER A 58 7.41 20.43 -5.84
N LYS A 59 6.08 20.33 -5.82
CA LYS A 59 5.33 19.31 -5.06
C LYS A 59 5.53 17.92 -5.67
N ALA A 60 6.74 17.41 -5.58
CA ALA A 60 7.20 16.24 -6.30
C ALA A 60 6.53 14.96 -5.79
N THR A 61 5.86 14.25 -6.69
CA THR A 61 5.16 12.99 -6.42
C THR A 61 6.07 11.77 -6.56
N THR A 62 7.16 11.85 -7.34
CA THR A 62 8.06 10.73 -7.62
C THR A 62 9.50 11.01 -7.18
N LYS A 63 10.25 9.94 -6.86
CA LYS A 63 11.68 10.02 -6.51
C LYS A 63 12.52 10.60 -7.66
N ALA A 64 12.20 10.22 -8.90
CA ALA A 64 12.84 10.76 -10.10
C ALA A 64 12.65 12.28 -10.20
N LEU A 65 11.41 12.77 -10.06
CA LEU A 65 11.13 14.20 -10.11
C LEU A 65 11.87 14.97 -9.01
N LYS A 66 11.93 14.44 -7.78
CA LYS A 66 12.70 15.05 -6.68
C LYS A 66 14.18 15.22 -7.05
N ILE A 67 14.80 14.17 -7.55
CA ILE A 67 16.22 14.19 -7.96
C ILE A 67 16.42 15.18 -9.11
N SER A 68 15.58 15.13 -10.15
CA SER A 68 15.66 16.07 -11.27
C SER A 68 15.56 17.52 -10.84
N ILE A 69 14.69 17.84 -9.86
CA ILE A 69 14.57 19.19 -9.30
C ILE A 69 15.84 19.60 -8.53
N GLU A 70 16.43 18.70 -7.74
CA GLU A 70 17.69 18.98 -7.04
C GLU A 70 18.83 19.30 -8.00
N TYR A 71 18.92 18.57 -9.11
CA TYR A 71 19.90 18.85 -10.16
C TYR A 71 19.62 20.16 -10.90
N ALA A 72 18.35 20.42 -11.23
CA ALA A 72 17.94 21.68 -11.83
C ALA A 72 18.32 22.90 -10.96
N LYS A 73 18.20 22.78 -9.62
CA LYS A 73 18.67 23.81 -8.68
C LYS A 73 20.19 24.02 -8.72
N LYS A 74 20.98 22.96 -8.92
CA LYS A 74 22.45 23.03 -8.97
C LYS A 74 22.99 23.67 -10.24
N ILE A 75 22.29 23.52 -11.36
CA ILE A 75 22.65 24.13 -12.64
C ILE A 75 22.59 25.67 -12.55
N GLY A 76 21.61 26.19 -11.79
CA GLY A 76 21.44 27.63 -11.64
C GLY A 76 21.06 28.34 -12.95
N PRO A 77 21.17 29.67 -13.00
CA PRO A 77 20.71 30.49 -14.13
C PRO A 77 21.62 30.42 -15.36
N ASN A 78 22.86 29.95 -15.21
CA ASN A 78 23.87 29.94 -16.27
C ASN A 78 23.75 28.77 -17.24
N GLY A 79 22.89 27.79 -16.94
CA GLY A 79 22.66 26.63 -17.79
C GLY A 79 23.82 25.63 -17.79
N ILE A 80 23.68 24.57 -18.58
CA ILE A 80 24.75 23.60 -18.86
C ILE A 80 24.73 23.22 -20.34
N ASP A 81 25.88 22.83 -20.87
CA ASP A 81 25.99 22.28 -22.22
C ASP A 81 25.36 20.88 -22.33
N LYS A 82 25.25 20.36 -23.56
CA LYS A 82 24.60 19.07 -23.82
C LYS A 82 25.40 17.88 -23.27
N SER A 83 26.72 17.88 -23.41
CA SER A 83 27.58 16.79 -22.93
C SER A 83 27.52 16.68 -21.40
N SER A 84 27.52 17.82 -20.70
CA SER A 84 27.35 17.87 -19.25
C SER A 84 25.95 17.41 -18.82
N LEU A 85 24.89 17.77 -19.57
CA LEU A 85 23.55 17.25 -19.29
C LEU A 85 23.47 15.74 -19.49
N ASP A 86 24.06 15.21 -20.55
CA ASP A 86 24.04 13.78 -20.83
C ASP A 86 24.77 12.98 -19.72
N LYS A 87 25.93 13.48 -19.26
CA LYS A 87 26.63 12.91 -18.08
C LYS A 87 25.78 12.99 -16.81
N MET A 88 25.11 14.12 -16.59
CA MET A 88 24.21 14.30 -15.45
C MET A 88 23.01 13.37 -15.51
N ASN A 89 22.41 13.18 -16.69
CA ASN A 89 21.30 12.25 -16.89
C ASN A 89 21.76 10.81 -16.67
N GLN A 90 22.98 10.45 -17.09
CA GLN A 90 23.59 9.16 -16.74
C GLN A 90 23.76 9.02 -15.22
N GLU A 91 24.28 10.03 -14.52
CA GLU A 91 24.42 10.01 -13.06
C GLU A 91 23.07 9.91 -12.34
N ILE A 92 22.03 10.62 -12.82
CA ILE A 92 20.67 10.54 -12.28
C ILE A 92 20.10 9.14 -12.50
N LEU A 93 20.25 8.59 -13.70
CA LEU A 93 19.84 7.21 -14.01
C LEU A 93 20.60 6.20 -13.15
N GLU A 94 21.90 6.43 -12.91
CA GLU A 94 22.70 5.64 -11.99
C GLU A 94 22.24 5.81 -10.55
N LYS A 95 21.84 7.00 -10.08
CA LYS A 95 21.26 7.21 -8.73
C LYS A 95 19.87 6.63 -8.57
N LEU A 96 19.11 6.54 -9.66
CA LEU A 96 17.81 5.85 -9.70
C LEU A 96 18.00 4.33 -9.74
N LYS A 97 19.04 3.84 -10.42
CA LYS A 97 19.46 2.42 -10.44
C LYS A 97 20.21 2.01 -9.17
N ALA A 98 20.88 2.95 -8.51
CA ALA A 98 21.54 2.84 -7.23
C ALA A 98 20.43 2.72 -6.20
N LYS A 99 19.99 1.46 -6.05
CA LYS A 99 19.33 1.00 -4.85
C LYS A 99 20.14 1.57 -3.68
N LYS A 100 19.43 2.12 -2.68
CA LYS A 100 19.98 2.28 -1.32
C LYS A 100 20.95 1.14 -1.06
N PRO A 101 22.13 1.37 -0.44
CA PRO A 101 23.01 0.28 -0.06
C PRO A 101 22.12 -0.79 0.53
N ARG A 102 22.10 -1.95 -0.14
CA ARG A 102 21.39 -3.09 0.38
C ARG A 102 22.05 -3.32 1.73
N GLU A 103 21.27 -3.34 2.79
CA GLU A 103 21.68 -4.12 3.96
C GLU A 103 22.18 -5.46 3.39
N ASN A 104 23.47 -5.72 3.62
CA ASN A 104 24.12 -6.95 3.18
C ASN A 104 23.25 -8.10 3.71
N GLY A 105 22.52 -8.77 2.81
CA GLY A 105 21.49 -9.76 3.17
C GLY A 105 20.27 -9.81 2.24
N ALA A 106 19.98 -8.77 1.45
CA ALA A 106 18.82 -8.79 0.56
C ALA A 106 19.06 -9.60 -0.74
N ILE A 107 18.97 -10.93 -0.63
CA ILE A 107 18.96 -11.89 -1.73
C ILE A 107 17.89 -11.47 -2.76
N ASN A 108 18.30 -11.27 -4.01
CA ASN A 108 17.35 -11.13 -5.12
C ASN A 108 16.53 -12.42 -5.19
N PRO A 109 15.19 -12.38 -5.13
CA PRO A 109 14.41 -13.60 -5.24
C PRO A 109 14.66 -14.24 -6.62
N PRO A 110 15.01 -15.54 -6.68
CA PRO A 110 15.04 -16.32 -7.91
C PRO A 110 13.85 -16.05 -8.85
N LYS A 111 14.09 -16.11 -10.17
CA LYS A 111 13.06 -15.91 -11.21
C LYS A 111 11.85 -16.85 -11.03
N SER A 112 12.04 -18.02 -10.41
CA SER A 112 10.96 -18.96 -10.04
C SER A 112 10.01 -18.35 -9.00
N TYR A 113 10.51 -17.74 -7.93
CA TYR A 113 9.67 -17.18 -6.86
C TYR A 113 8.84 -15.98 -7.31
N ALA A 114 9.37 -15.14 -8.20
CA ALA A 114 8.59 -14.06 -8.78
C ALA A 114 7.38 -14.58 -9.57
N LYS A 115 7.53 -15.71 -10.28
CA LYS A 115 6.42 -16.40 -10.95
C LYS A 115 5.44 -17.00 -9.94
N SER A 116 5.93 -17.64 -8.87
CA SER A 116 5.11 -18.18 -7.78
C SER A 116 4.28 -17.09 -7.09
N LEU A 117 4.88 -15.95 -6.75
CA LEU A 117 4.14 -14.82 -6.16
C LEU A 117 3.06 -14.27 -7.11
N LYS A 118 3.35 -14.25 -8.42
CA LYS A 118 2.37 -13.82 -9.43
C LYS A 118 1.22 -14.82 -9.60
N SER A 119 1.47 -16.13 -9.50
CA SER A 119 0.42 -17.14 -9.52
C SER A 119 -0.47 -17.05 -8.28
N LEU A 120 0.10 -16.81 -7.10
CA LEU A 120 -0.66 -16.56 -5.87
C LEU A 120 -1.53 -15.30 -5.97
N GLU A 121 -0.98 -14.21 -6.54
CA GLU A 121 -1.74 -12.97 -6.75
C GLU A 121 -2.90 -13.18 -7.75
N ASN A 122 -2.68 -13.96 -8.81
CA ASN A 122 -3.72 -14.31 -9.77
C ASN A 122 -4.79 -15.21 -9.13
N LEU A 123 -4.38 -16.22 -8.36
CA LEU A 123 -5.30 -17.08 -7.61
C LEU A 123 -6.16 -16.25 -6.67
N LEU A 124 -5.56 -15.31 -5.94
CA LEU A 124 -6.26 -14.38 -5.08
C LEU A 124 -7.28 -13.57 -5.88
N LYS A 125 -6.88 -12.93 -6.98
CA LYS A 125 -7.82 -12.17 -7.85
C LYS A 125 -8.97 -13.03 -8.38
N THR A 126 -8.71 -14.28 -8.75
CA THR A 126 -9.72 -15.22 -9.23
C THR A 126 -10.68 -15.58 -8.11
N GLN A 127 -10.19 -16.08 -6.97
CA GLN A 127 -11.02 -16.46 -5.83
C GLN A 127 -11.82 -15.29 -5.25
N LEU A 128 -11.25 -14.08 -5.28
CA LEU A 128 -11.97 -12.86 -4.95
C LEU A 128 -13.19 -12.68 -5.86
N LYS A 129 -13.06 -12.88 -7.17
CA LYS A 129 -14.17 -12.72 -8.13
C LYS A 129 -15.22 -13.84 -8.03
N THR A 130 -14.80 -15.10 -7.93
CA THR A 130 -15.73 -16.25 -7.84
C THR A 130 -16.52 -16.27 -6.54
N SER A 131 -15.87 -15.86 -5.44
CA SER A 131 -16.49 -15.92 -4.12
C SER A 131 -17.52 -14.81 -3.84
N PHE A 132 -17.77 -13.91 -4.79
CA PHE A 132 -18.91 -12.98 -4.82
C PHE A 132 -20.15 -13.54 -5.54
N THR A 133 -20.03 -14.65 -6.29
CA THR A 133 -21.08 -15.11 -7.21
C THR A 133 -21.72 -16.45 -6.84
N GLN A 134 -21.15 -17.24 -5.92
CA GLN A 134 -21.68 -18.57 -5.61
C GLN A 134 -21.81 -18.83 -4.10
N ASP A 135 -22.99 -19.32 -3.70
CA ASP A 135 -23.27 -19.98 -2.41
C ASP A 135 -22.72 -21.40 -2.44
N THR A 136 -21.40 -21.54 -2.32
CA THR A 136 -20.75 -22.86 -2.28
C THR A 136 -20.94 -23.53 -0.91
N PRO A 137 -21.17 -24.85 -0.84
CA PRO A 137 -21.35 -25.57 0.42
C PRO A 137 -20.20 -25.34 1.42
N LEU A 138 -20.56 -25.25 2.70
CA LEU A 138 -19.69 -25.02 3.87
C LEU A 138 -18.86 -26.28 4.21
N GLN A 139 -17.95 -26.72 3.34
CA GLN A 139 -16.87 -27.60 3.78
C GLN A 139 -15.71 -26.74 4.26
N ILE A 140 -15.54 -26.66 5.58
CA ILE A 140 -14.42 -25.97 6.22
C ILE A 140 -13.18 -26.84 6.08
N SER A 141 -12.19 -26.34 5.36
CA SER A 141 -10.89 -27.00 5.23
C SER A 141 -10.02 -26.63 6.43
N ASN A 142 -9.46 -27.65 7.08
CA ASN A 142 -8.64 -27.51 8.28
C ASN A 142 -7.17 -27.77 7.95
N PHE A 143 -6.30 -26.77 8.19
CA PHE A 143 -4.87 -26.85 7.86
C PHE A 143 -3.98 -26.81 9.11
N PHE A 144 -4.29 -27.66 10.11
CA PHE A 144 -3.47 -27.85 11.33
C PHE A 144 -1.97 -28.08 11.06
N SER A 145 -1.60 -28.61 9.89
CA SER A 145 -0.23 -28.87 9.48
C SER A 145 0.65 -27.63 9.26
N LEU A 146 0.06 -26.43 9.18
CA LEU A 146 0.82 -25.19 8.97
C LEU A 146 1.51 -24.67 10.22
N LEU A 147 0.91 -24.90 11.40
CA LEU A 147 1.39 -24.31 12.65
C LEU A 147 2.82 -24.77 12.98
N PRO A 148 3.18 -26.07 12.87
CA PRO A 148 4.55 -26.53 13.12
C PRO A 148 5.55 -25.98 12.11
N ILE A 149 5.13 -25.85 10.84
CA ILE A 149 5.97 -25.27 9.77
C ILE A 149 6.25 -23.79 10.09
N LEU A 150 5.23 -23.05 10.53
CA LEU A 150 5.36 -21.63 10.89
C LEU A 150 6.12 -21.39 12.20
N GLN A 151 6.06 -22.31 13.16
CA GLN A 151 6.84 -22.25 14.39
C GLN A 151 8.31 -22.61 14.16
N SER A 152 8.59 -23.53 13.22
CA SER A 152 9.97 -23.87 12.81
C SER A 152 10.69 -22.74 12.06
N LEU A 153 9.96 -21.66 11.75
CA LEU A 153 10.39 -20.49 11.00
C LEU A 153 10.70 -19.28 11.88
N GLU A 154 10.68 -19.43 13.21
CA GLU A 154 11.16 -18.36 14.08
C GLU A 154 12.60 -17.98 13.72
N PRO A 155 12.97 -16.68 13.72
CA PRO A 155 14.26 -16.18 13.25
C PRO A 155 15.49 -16.76 13.98
N THR A 156 15.26 -17.51 15.06
CA THR A 156 16.24 -18.22 15.88
C THR A 156 16.65 -19.58 15.30
N PHE A 157 15.87 -20.16 14.37
CA PHE A 157 16.12 -21.50 13.84
C PHE A 157 16.79 -21.48 12.46
N ASP A 158 17.80 -22.35 12.36
CA ASP A 158 18.67 -22.56 11.21
C ASP A 158 17.89 -22.70 9.89
N SER A 159 18.32 -21.92 8.91
CA SER A 159 17.60 -21.51 7.68
C SER A 159 17.38 -22.60 6.62
N LYS A 160 16.94 -23.80 7.02
CA LYS A 160 16.65 -24.91 6.09
C LYS A 160 15.22 -24.94 5.53
N CYS A 161 14.33 -24.05 5.97
CA CYS A 161 12.98 -24.06 5.43
C CYS A 161 12.95 -23.49 4.01
N SER A 162 12.57 -24.34 3.04
CA SER A 162 12.52 -23.92 1.64
C SER A 162 11.33 -22.99 1.40
N PHE A 163 11.57 -21.84 0.75
CA PHE A 163 10.51 -20.91 0.36
C PHE A 163 9.37 -21.61 -0.39
N GLN A 164 9.71 -22.62 -1.19
CA GLN A 164 8.74 -23.39 -1.96
C GLN A 164 7.75 -24.14 -1.08
N THR A 165 8.21 -24.76 0.01
CA THR A 165 7.33 -25.46 0.97
C THR A 165 6.30 -24.52 1.58
N ILE A 166 6.73 -23.31 1.99
CA ILE A 166 5.85 -22.30 2.59
C ILE A 166 4.88 -21.75 1.54
N PHE A 167 5.40 -21.50 0.34
CA PHE A 167 4.60 -21.04 -0.79
C PHE A 167 3.49 -22.04 -1.12
N ASP A 168 3.82 -23.32 -1.28
CA ASP A 168 2.86 -24.37 -1.64
C ASP A 168 1.79 -24.53 -0.56
N ALA A 169 2.17 -24.39 0.72
CA ALA A 169 1.24 -24.44 1.83
C ALA A 169 0.24 -23.26 1.80
N PHE A 170 0.70 -22.03 1.54
CA PHE A 170 -0.19 -20.88 1.36
C PHE A 170 -1.01 -20.95 0.08
N TYR A 171 -0.44 -21.48 -1.00
CA TYR A 171 -1.16 -21.66 -2.26
C TYR A 171 -2.33 -22.64 -2.09
N SER A 172 -2.06 -23.79 -1.44
CA SER A 172 -3.08 -24.79 -1.10
C SER A 172 -4.17 -24.21 -0.19
N LEU A 173 -3.81 -23.46 0.86
CA LEU A 173 -4.77 -22.71 1.67
C LEU A 173 -5.68 -21.81 0.82
N PHE A 174 -5.09 -21.05 -0.10
CA PHE A 174 -5.82 -20.04 -0.85
C PHE A 174 -6.74 -20.64 -1.90
N GLN A 175 -6.45 -21.86 -2.39
CA GLN A 175 -7.38 -22.61 -3.24
C GLN A 175 -8.70 -22.93 -2.52
N HIS A 176 -8.68 -23.09 -1.20
CA HIS A 176 -9.86 -23.44 -0.39
C HIS A 176 -10.60 -22.21 0.17
N PHE A 177 -10.20 -21.01 -0.24
CA PHE A 177 -10.88 -19.79 0.13
C PHE A 177 -12.33 -19.76 -0.39
N PRO A 178 -13.34 -19.32 0.39
CA PRO A 178 -13.28 -18.65 1.71
C PRO A 178 -13.38 -19.58 2.92
N ASN A 179 -13.43 -20.89 2.74
CA ASN A 179 -13.85 -21.84 3.76
C ASN A 179 -12.68 -22.31 4.63
N LEU A 180 -11.99 -21.36 5.26
CA LEU A 180 -10.87 -21.62 6.16
C LEU A 180 -11.29 -21.49 7.62
N ASP A 181 -10.76 -22.39 8.46
CA ASP A 181 -10.98 -22.39 9.89
C ASP A 181 -10.21 -21.25 10.61
N GLU A 182 -10.58 -20.99 11.86
CA GLU A 182 -10.01 -19.88 12.63
C GLU A 182 -8.52 -20.08 12.96
N ASN A 183 -8.07 -21.33 13.15
CA ASN A 183 -6.66 -21.63 13.43
C ASN A 183 -5.80 -21.39 12.19
N SER A 184 -6.26 -21.79 11.01
CA SER A 184 -5.61 -21.45 9.73
C SER A 184 -5.44 -19.94 9.56
N MET A 185 -6.44 -19.15 9.96
CA MET A 185 -6.35 -17.68 9.90
C MET A 185 -5.43 -17.08 10.95
N ARG A 186 -5.33 -17.68 12.15
CA ARG A 186 -4.33 -17.30 13.17
C ARG A 186 -2.92 -17.55 12.66
N SER A 187 -2.69 -18.69 12.01
CA SER A 187 -1.42 -19.04 11.36
C SER A 187 -1.04 -18.04 10.27
N ILE A 188 -1.97 -17.69 9.38
CA ILE A 188 -1.79 -16.67 8.33
C ILE A 188 -1.41 -15.31 8.95
N LYS A 189 -2.10 -14.89 10.02
CA LYS A 189 -1.82 -13.64 10.72
C LYS A 189 -0.43 -13.65 11.36
N TYR A 190 -0.10 -14.72 12.09
CA TYR A 190 1.19 -14.89 12.75
C TYR A 190 2.34 -14.82 11.74
N PHE A 191 2.25 -15.59 10.64
CA PHE A 191 3.24 -15.51 9.57
C PHE A 191 3.41 -14.10 9.02
N SER A 192 2.29 -13.40 8.76
CA SER A 192 2.31 -12.04 8.25
C SER A 192 3.07 -11.09 9.18
N GLN A 193 2.85 -11.22 10.50
CA GLN A 193 3.49 -10.38 11.52
C GLN A 193 4.98 -10.71 11.70
N THR A 194 5.32 -12.01 11.74
CA THR A 194 6.71 -12.47 11.91
C THR A 194 7.59 -12.08 10.73
N PHE A 195 7.05 -12.15 9.51
CA PHE A 195 7.80 -11.90 8.27
C PHE A 195 7.52 -10.53 7.64
N GLU A 196 6.89 -9.59 8.35
CA GLU A 196 6.61 -8.25 7.81
C GLU A 196 7.89 -7.46 7.49
N LYS A 197 8.94 -7.66 8.31
CA LYS A 197 10.21 -6.91 8.22
C LYS A 197 11.43 -7.83 8.10
N THR A 198 11.23 -9.03 7.55
CA THR A 198 12.32 -9.98 7.37
C THR A 198 13.35 -9.45 6.34
N PRO A 199 14.66 -9.68 6.54
CA PRO A 199 15.68 -9.33 5.53
C PRO A 199 15.52 -10.15 4.24
N ILE A 200 14.81 -11.29 4.30
CA ILE A 200 14.55 -12.15 3.15
C ILE A 200 13.37 -11.61 2.34
N LYS A 201 13.66 -10.77 1.35
CA LYS A 201 12.65 -10.08 0.51
C LYS A 201 11.58 -10.98 -0.12
N ALA A 202 11.89 -12.26 -0.35
CA ALA A 202 10.90 -13.20 -0.87
C ALA A 202 9.79 -13.44 0.17
N PHE A 203 10.17 -13.66 1.43
CA PHE A 203 9.24 -13.86 2.54
C PHE A 203 8.53 -12.57 2.94
N GLU A 204 9.19 -11.42 2.89
CA GLU A 204 8.56 -10.09 3.09
C GLU A 204 7.43 -9.84 2.08
N LYS A 205 7.66 -10.21 0.81
CA LYS A 205 6.61 -10.08 -0.21
C LYS A 205 5.49 -11.10 -0.02
N LEU A 206 5.84 -12.33 0.35
CA LEU A 206 4.85 -13.37 0.63
C LEU A 206 3.98 -12.99 1.83
N SER A 207 4.57 -12.48 2.91
CA SER A 207 3.88 -12.05 4.13
C SER A 207 2.87 -10.94 3.85
N SER A 208 3.26 -9.94 3.06
CA SER A 208 2.35 -8.87 2.60
C SER A 208 1.15 -9.43 1.82
N LYS A 209 1.38 -10.37 0.90
CA LYS A 209 0.29 -11.00 0.12
C LYS A 209 -0.61 -11.89 0.97
N VAL A 210 -0.04 -12.60 1.93
CA VAL A 210 -0.77 -13.44 2.87
C VAL A 210 -1.63 -12.58 3.81
N TYR A 211 -1.13 -11.39 4.18
CA TYR A 211 -1.89 -10.43 4.98
C TYR A 211 -3.08 -9.81 4.23
N ASP A 212 -2.92 -9.49 2.94
CA ASP A 212 -4.04 -9.02 2.10
C ASP A 212 -5.20 -10.03 2.12
N PHE A 213 -4.86 -11.32 2.08
CA PHE A 213 -5.82 -12.41 2.15
C PHE A 213 -6.50 -12.51 3.53
N TYR A 214 -5.74 -12.36 4.61
CA TYR A 214 -6.28 -12.27 5.98
C TYR A 214 -7.32 -11.16 6.12
N LEU A 215 -7.00 -9.96 5.64
CA LEU A 215 -7.91 -8.82 5.68
C LEU A 215 -9.18 -9.08 4.88
N PHE A 216 -9.05 -9.70 3.71
CA PHE A 216 -10.22 -10.04 2.90
C PHE A 216 -11.12 -11.09 3.56
N TRP A 217 -10.54 -12.15 4.14
CA TRP A 217 -11.29 -13.14 4.92
C TRP A 217 -12.06 -12.48 6.07
N LYS A 218 -11.41 -11.61 6.84
CA LYS A 218 -12.04 -10.83 7.92
C LYS A 218 -13.24 -10.03 7.42
N LEU A 219 -13.08 -9.30 6.32
CA LEU A 219 -14.17 -8.53 5.71
C LEU A 219 -15.32 -9.42 5.27
N LYS A 220 -15.04 -10.61 4.73
CA LYS A 220 -16.08 -11.57 4.31
C LYS A 220 -16.79 -12.21 5.49
N LYS A 221 -16.09 -12.62 6.56
CA LYS A 221 -16.70 -13.11 7.81
C LYS A 221 -17.62 -12.04 8.40
N ILE A 222 -17.18 -10.78 8.41
CA ILE A 222 -18.01 -9.64 8.84
C ILE A 222 -19.25 -9.47 7.95
N LYS A 223 -19.12 -9.56 6.62
CA LYS A 223 -20.27 -9.48 5.69
C LYS A 223 -21.25 -10.63 5.91
N LYS A 224 -20.77 -11.88 5.99
CA LYS A 224 -21.59 -13.05 6.31
C LYS A 224 -22.27 -12.92 7.67
N GLU A 225 -21.57 -12.41 8.68
CA GLU A 225 -22.20 -12.10 9.98
C GLU A 225 -23.30 -11.04 9.82
N ILE A 226 -23.09 -9.99 9.02
CA ILE A 226 -24.11 -8.96 8.76
C ILE A 226 -25.30 -9.54 7.99
N GLU A 227 -25.08 -10.40 7.01
CA GLU A 227 -26.11 -11.06 6.20
C GLU A 227 -26.88 -12.12 7.00
N ASN A 228 -26.19 -12.92 7.80
CA ASN A 228 -26.81 -13.86 8.73
C ASN A 228 -27.56 -13.13 9.85
N LYS A 229 -27.08 -11.95 10.31
CA LYS A 229 -27.81 -11.03 11.21
C LYS A 229 -28.93 -10.23 10.52
N LYS A 230 -29.03 -10.29 9.19
CA LYS A 230 -30.23 -9.83 8.45
C LYS A 230 -31.27 -10.95 8.36
N LYS A 231 -30.84 -12.22 8.34
CA LYS A 231 -31.72 -13.40 8.39
C LYS A 231 -32.17 -13.75 9.81
N ALA A 232 -31.32 -13.53 10.81
CA ALA A 232 -31.65 -13.61 12.23
C ALA A 232 -31.92 -12.19 12.76
N SER A 233 -33.18 -11.91 13.10
CA SER A 233 -33.67 -10.72 13.77
C SER A 233 -32.91 -10.37 15.08
N SER A 234 -31.74 -9.71 15.03
CA SER A 234 -31.07 -9.26 16.27
C SER A 234 -30.02 -8.13 16.14
N ILE A 235 -30.22 -7.15 15.26
CA ILE A 235 -29.61 -5.83 15.48
C ILE A 235 -30.75 -4.86 15.76
N VAL A 236 -30.97 -4.61 17.06
CA VAL A 236 -32.02 -3.71 17.59
C VAL A 236 -31.98 -2.35 16.88
N ASN A 237 -30.80 -1.89 16.41
CA ASN A 237 -30.68 -0.66 15.63
C ASN A 237 -29.52 -0.63 14.58
N ALA A 238 -29.74 -1.23 13.41
CA ALA A 238 -28.73 -1.30 12.34
C ALA A 238 -28.31 0.08 11.78
N ARG A 239 -29.21 1.07 11.79
CA ARG A 239 -28.92 2.45 11.35
C ARG A 239 -27.92 3.12 12.30
N LEU A 240 -28.14 3.01 13.61
CA LEU A 240 -27.26 3.55 14.64
C LEU A 240 -25.86 2.94 14.54
N ARG A 241 -25.78 1.61 14.41
CA ARG A 241 -24.50 0.90 14.25
C ARG A 241 -23.67 1.41 13.07
N LYS A 242 -24.31 1.55 11.91
CA LYS A 242 -23.66 2.08 10.69
C LYS A 242 -23.14 3.50 10.92
N HIS A 243 -23.92 4.33 11.62
CA HIS A 243 -23.53 5.69 11.96
C HIS A 243 -22.29 5.71 12.88
N VAL A 244 -22.31 4.93 13.96
CA VAL A 244 -21.22 4.82 14.94
C VAL A 244 -19.93 4.34 14.26
N CYS A 245 -19.98 3.23 13.51
CA CYS A 245 -18.82 2.70 12.81
C CYS A 245 -18.22 3.70 11.82
N ARG A 246 -19.06 4.46 11.11
CA ARG A 246 -18.59 5.51 10.18
C ARG A 246 -17.88 6.63 10.93
N LYS A 247 -18.43 7.08 12.08
CA LYS A 247 -17.84 8.15 12.89
C LYS A 247 -16.49 7.72 13.50
N LEU A 248 -16.41 6.50 14.03
CA LEU A 248 -15.16 5.92 14.56
C LEU A 248 -14.10 5.78 13.46
N ALA A 249 -14.47 5.26 12.28
CA ALA A 249 -13.54 5.11 11.17
C ALA A 249 -12.98 6.46 10.67
N LEU A 250 -13.82 7.50 10.61
CA LEU A 250 -13.36 8.85 10.25
C LEU A 250 -12.42 9.45 11.31
N ALA A 251 -12.70 9.23 12.59
CA ALA A 251 -11.82 9.69 13.66
C ALA A 251 -10.44 9.01 13.59
N LEU A 252 -10.40 7.71 13.32
CA LEU A 252 -9.17 6.94 13.14
C LEU A 252 -8.39 7.37 11.88
N GLN A 253 -9.08 7.71 10.79
CA GLN A 253 -8.42 8.26 9.59
C GLN A 253 -7.76 9.60 9.86
N GLY A 254 -8.36 10.43 10.73
CA GLY A 254 -7.75 11.67 11.21
C GLY A 254 -6.45 11.47 11.99
N LYS A 255 -6.14 10.23 12.40
CA LYS A 255 -4.87 9.81 13.03
C LYS A 255 -3.90 9.17 12.05
N ASN A 256 -4.03 9.46 10.75
CA ASN A 256 -3.20 8.88 9.68
C ASN A 256 -3.26 7.34 9.57
N ILE A 257 -4.30 6.70 10.10
CA ILE A 257 -4.55 5.27 9.87
C ILE A 257 -5.17 5.09 8.49
N GLU A 258 -4.71 4.10 7.73
CA GLU A 258 -5.24 3.83 6.40
C GLU A 258 -6.75 3.53 6.42
N LYS A 259 -7.46 3.97 5.38
CA LYS A 259 -8.92 3.89 5.28
C LYS A 259 -9.47 2.48 5.58
N ARG A 260 -8.81 1.43 5.08
CA ARG A 260 -9.22 0.04 5.29
C ARG A 260 -9.03 -0.38 6.75
N ASP A 261 -7.87 -0.09 7.33
CA ASP A 261 -7.56 -0.41 8.73
C ASP A 261 -8.44 0.35 9.71
N SER A 262 -8.76 1.62 9.42
CA SER A 262 -9.69 2.41 10.23
C SER A 262 -11.08 1.80 10.25
N GLN A 263 -11.56 1.25 9.13
CA GLN A 263 -12.86 0.58 9.06
C GLN A 263 -12.89 -0.70 9.90
N VAL A 264 -11.81 -1.50 9.83
CA VAL A 264 -11.68 -2.74 10.60
C VAL A 264 -11.59 -2.45 12.11
N LYS A 265 -10.76 -1.48 12.51
CA LYS A 265 -10.64 -1.06 13.92
C LYS A 265 -11.96 -0.51 14.46
N ALA A 266 -12.63 0.37 13.72
CA ALA A 266 -13.93 0.91 14.11
C ALA A 266 -14.99 -0.18 14.36
N LEU A 267 -15.00 -1.22 13.52
CA LEU A 267 -15.90 -2.35 13.70
C LEU A 267 -15.55 -3.21 14.92
N ASN A 268 -14.27 -3.43 15.21
CA ASN A 268 -13.86 -4.20 16.39
C ASN A 268 -14.23 -3.46 17.69
N PHE A 269 -13.97 -2.15 17.74
CA PHE A 269 -14.35 -1.34 18.90
C PHE A 269 -15.85 -1.31 19.13
N GLU A 270 -16.63 -1.14 18.05
CA GLU A 270 -18.09 -1.19 18.15
C GLU A 270 -18.58 -2.55 18.64
N ARG A 271 -17.93 -3.64 18.19
CA ARG A 271 -18.26 -4.99 18.62
C ARG A 271 -18.04 -5.19 20.11
N GLN A 272 -16.90 -4.72 20.65
CA GLN A 272 -16.60 -4.80 22.09
C GLN A 272 -17.67 -4.07 22.91
N ILE A 273 -18.00 -2.81 22.55
CA ILE A 273 -19.03 -2.03 23.25
C ILE A 273 -20.40 -2.72 23.18
N ARG A 274 -20.72 -3.37 22.05
CA ARG A 274 -22.00 -4.07 21.88
C ARG A 274 -22.06 -5.40 22.63
N GLU A 275 -20.92 -6.05 22.85
CA GLU A 275 -20.86 -7.25 23.72
C GLU A 275 -21.24 -6.86 25.15
N ASP A 276 -20.87 -5.66 25.61
CA ASP A 276 -21.30 -5.12 26.91
C ASP A 276 -22.73 -4.53 26.91
N CYS A 277 -23.18 -3.98 25.78
CA CYS A 277 -24.47 -3.29 25.65
C CYS A 277 -25.26 -3.82 24.44
N PRO A 278 -25.83 -5.03 24.53
CA PRO A 278 -26.45 -5.73 23.39
C PRO A 278 -27.77 -5.09 22.91
N ASP A 279 -28.47 -4.39 23.80
CA ASP A 279 -29.71 -3.64 23.57
C ASP A 279 -29.49 -2.36 22.72
N MET A 280 -28.25 -1.88 22.63
CA MET A 280 -27.87 -0.67 21.90
C MET A 280 -28.60 0.59 22.38
N GLY A 281 -28.95 0.65 23.67
CA GLY A 281 -29.64 1.77 24.31
C GLY A 281 -28.75 2.98 24.64
N ALA A 282 -29.14 3.76 25.64
CA ALA A 282 -28.44 5.00 26.02
C ALA A 282 -26.98 4.75 26.43
N ASP A 283 -26.71 3.64 27.13
CA ASP A 283 -25.36 3.28 27.60
C ASP A 283 -24.42 2.92 26.45
N TYR A 284 -24.92 2.21 25.43
CA TYR A 284 -24.18 1.97 24.19
C TYR A 284 -23.76 3.29 23.53
N ILE A 285 -24.71 4.23 23.38
CA ILE A 285 -24.44 5.55 22.78
C ILE A 285 -23.40 6.31 23.61
N LYS A 286 -23.50 6.27 24.94
CA LYS A 286 -22.57 6.94 25.86
C LYS A 286 -21.15 6.35 25.72
N LYS A 287 -21.00 5.03 25.77
CA LYS A 287 -19.70 4.35 25.58
C LYS A 287 -19.09 4.66 24.21
N CYS A 288 -19.87 4.62 23.12
CA CYS A 288 -19.38 4.98 21.80
C CYS A 288 -18.93 6.46 21.70
N LYS A 289 -19.63 7.39 22.36
CA LYS A 289 -19.23 8.81 22.41
C LYS A 289 -17.92 8.99 23.18
N LEU A 290 -17.77 8.31 24.31
CA LEU A 290 -16.54 8.35 25.12
C LEU A 290 -15.35 7.82 24.32
N LEU A 291 -15.50 6.66 23.67
CA LEU A 291 -14.48 6.10 22.79
C LEU A 291 -14.12 7.06 21.65
N LEU A 292 -15.11 7.66 20.99
CA LEU A 292 -14.86 8.63 19.92
C LEU A 292 -14.11 9.88 20.43
N LYS A 293 -14.38 10.31 21.67
CA LYS A 293 -13.67 11.41 22.32
C LYS A 293 -12.22 11.02 22.62
N ALA A 294 -11.99 9.84 23.20
CA ALA A 294 -10.65 9.30 23.42
C ALA A 294 -9.85 9.23 22.10
N ILE A 295 -10.47 8.75 21.02
CA ILE A 295 -9.83 8.64 19.69
C ILE A 295 -9.37 9.99 19.16
N LYS A 296 -10.11 11.06 19.47
CA LYS A 296 -9.73 12.40 19.04
C LYS A 296 -8.60 13.00 19.87
N ILE A 297 -8.56 12.72 21.17
CA ILE A 297 -7.68 13.38 22.14
C ILE A 297 -6.31 12.67 22.32
N ASP A 298 -6.09 11.51 21.67
CA ASP A 298 -4.86 10.69 21.84
C ASP A 298 -4.66 10.16 23.27
N GLU A 299 -5.75 9.84 23.97
CA GLU A 299 -5.64 9.03 25.19
C GLU A 299 -5.44 7.55 24.80
N ASP A 300 -4.51 6.88 25.48
CA ASP A 300 -4.12 5.49 25.19
C ASP A 300 -5.34 4.55 25.23
N PHE A 301 -5.63 3.91 24.09
CA PHE A 301 -6.81 3.06 23.84
C PHE A 301 -6.81 1.72 24.56
N LYS A 302 -5.92 1.50 25.53
CA LYS A 302 -5.66 0.17 26.08
C LYS A 302 -6.73 -0.33 27.07
N TYR A 303 -7.67 0.52 27.50
CA TYR A 303 -8.57 0.20 28.63
C TYR A 303 -10.03 0.62 28.44
N ILE A 304 -10.55 0.70 27.22
CA ILE A 304 -12.00 0.85 26.95
C ILE A 304 -12.56 -0.43 26.37
#